data_AF-A0A352HPC3-F1
#
_entry.id   AF-A0A352HPC3-F1
#
_cell.length_a   1.000
_cell.length_b   1.000
_cell.length_c   1.000
_cell.angle_alpha   90.00
_cell.angle_beta   90.00
_cell.angle_gamma   90.00
#
_symmetry.space_group_name_H-M   'P 1'
#
loop_
_entity.id
_entity.type
_entity.pdbx_description
1 polymer ?
#
loop_
_entity_poly.entity_id
_entity_poly.type
_entity_poly.pdbx_seq_one_letter_code
_entity_poly.pdbx_strand_id
1 'polypeptide(L)'
;MIPYMASIGWYAAGITGREAVPERGRWNRAYIDAAAGGGMLSVPVRGGAGALRHAGPETLEVDDSRNWRHVHLGAINAAYGRTPYYPHFAPEILATVGDRSLTRLADIAAGIDAAVRRHLHLDALARQIASADAATRSRLAGYAAQYDAEASGDAMRLSVLHYLFRYGPDAIFLIARPLLS
;
A
#
# COMPACT_ATOMS: atom_id res chain seq x y z
N MET A 1 10.81 1.45 -8.90
CA MET A 1 10.89 1.27 -7.42
C MET A 1 9.48 1.13 -6.88
N ILE A 2 9.29 0.38 -5.79
CA ILE A 2 8.02 0.30 -5.06
C ILE A 2 8.10 1.23 -3.84
N PRO A 3 7.10 2.08 -3.55
CA PRO A 3 7.10 2.87 -2.33
C PRO A 3 6.85 2.02 -1.09
N TYR A 4 7.44 2.42 0.03
CA TYR A 4 7.13 1.84 1.33
C TYR A 4 5.63 1.94 1.61
N MET A 5 4.96 0.79 1.77
CA MET A 5 3.52 0.68 2.00
C MET A 5 2.69 1.53 1.02
N ALA A 6 2.95 1.32 -0.27
CA ALA A 6 2.33 2.03 -1.39
C ALA A 6 0.82 2.33 -1.22
N SER A 7 0.40 3.49 -1.72
CA SER A 7 -1.01 3.89 -1.67
C SER A 7 -1.87 3.02 -2.57
N ILE A 8 -3.18 2.96 -2.29
CA ILE A 8 -4.09 2.22 -3.17
C ILE A 8 -4.12 2.82 -4.59
N GLY A 9 -3.94 4.14 -4.71
CA GLY A 9 -3.82 4.81 -6.01
C GLY A 9 -2.56 4.43 -6.79
N TRP A 10 -1.45 4.13 -6.10
CA TRP A 10 -0.25 3.60 -6.74
C TRP A 10 -0.52 2.24 -7.41
N TYR A 11 -1.24 1.35 -6.72
CA TYR A 11 -1.64 0.06 -7.31
C TYR A 11 -2.61 0.25 -8.48
N ALA A 12 -3.61 1.14 -8.35
CA ALA A 12 -4.58 1.42 -9.42
C ALA A 12 -3.91 1.96 -10.70
N ALA A 13 -2.91 2.84 -10.55
CA ALA A 13 -2.09 3.30 -11.66
C ALA A 13 -1.28 2.12 -12.27
N GLY A 14 -0.66 1.30 -11.43
CA GLY A 14 0.17 0.17 -11.88
C GLY A 14 -0.61 -0.86 -12.71
N ILE A 15 -1.83 -1.24 -12.30
CA ILE A 15 -2.63 -2.23 -13.05
C ILE A 15 -3.17 -1.70 -14.40
N THR A 16 -3.18 -0.38 -14.59
CA THR A 16 -3.60 0.25 -15.86
C THR A 16 -2.44 0.57 -16.79
N GLY A 17 -1.21 0.19 -16.41
CA GLY A 17 0.00 0.55 -17.15
C GLY A 17 0.33 2.05 -17.11
N ARG A 18 -0.35 2.82 -16.25
CA ARG A 18 -0.04 4.23 -16.02
C ARG A 18 1.20 4.32 -15.13
N GLU A 19 1.93 5.43 -15.28
CA GLU A 19 3.07 5.68 -14.40
C GLU A 19 2.61 5.76 -12.94
N ALA A 20 3.10 4.84 -12.12
CA ALA A 20 2.78 4.75 -10.71
C ALA A 20 3.83 5.52 -9.89
N VAL A 21 3.50 6.76 -9.51
CA VAL A 21 4.39 7.63 -8.73
C VAL A 21 4.02 7.55 -7.25
N PRO A 22 5.00 7.47 -6.33
CA PRO A 22 4.70 7.47 -4.90
C PRO A 22 4.06 8.79 -4.46
N GLU A 23 3.26 8.73 -3.39
CA GLU A 23 2.60 9.90 -2.84
C GLU A 23 3.61 11.02 -2.53
N ARG A 24 3.37 12.21 -3.12
CA ARG A 24 4.27 13.39 -3.06
C ARG A 24 5.73 13.13 -3.47
N GLY A 25 6.00 12.10 -4.29
CA GLY A 25 7.36 11.76 -4.72
C GLY A 25 8.23 11.22 -3.58
N ARG A 26 7.65 10.60 -2.53
CA ARG A 26 8.39 10.14 -1.34
C ARG A 26 8.33 8.63 -1.22
N TRP A 27 9.43 7.97 -1.60
CA TRP A 27 9.56 6.49 -1.58
C TRP A 27 9.60 5.87 -0.18
N ASN A 28 10.06 6.64 0.81
CA ASN A 28 10.27 6.17 2.19
C ASN A 28 9.13 6.54 3.14
N ARG A 29 7.97 6.94 2.60
CA ARG A 29 6.83 7.42 3.39
C ARG A 29 5.54 6.73 3.01
N ALA A 30 4.68 6.57 4.00
CA ALA A 30 3.34 6.03 3.84
C ALA A 30 2.35 6.85 4.65
N TYR A 31 1.10 6.90 4.21
CA TYR A 31 0.01 7.58 4.90
C TYR A 31 -0.98 6.53 5.41
N ILE A 32 -1.26 6.57 6.72
CA ILE A 32 -2.24 5.71 7.37
C ILE A 32 -3.34 6.56 7.99
N ASP A 33 -4.49 5.95 8.23
CA ASP A 33 -5.65 6.62 8.81
C ASP A 33 -5.56 6.60 10.35
N ALA A 34 -4.78 7.53 10.91
CA ALA A 34 -4.69 7.73 12.35
C ALA A 34 -5.69 8.81 12.80
N ALA A 35 -6.33 8.61 13.95
CA ALA A 35 -7.29 9.55 14.53
C ALA A 35 -6.64 10.94 14.69
N ALA A 36 -7.26 11.97 14.09
CA ALA A 36 -6.76 13.34 13.85
C ALA A 36 -6.06 13.59 12.49
N GLY A 37 -6.27 12.73 11.50
CA GLY A 37 -5.92 12.99 10.11
C GLY A 37 -4.53 12.48 9.76
N GLY A 38 -4.51 11.35 9.06
CA GLY A 38 -3.36 10.93 8.25
C GLY A 38 -2.04 10.82 9.01
N GLY A 39 -1.85 9.76 9.80
CA GLY A 39 -0.55 9.44 10.38
C GLY A 39 0.45 9.18 9.27
N MET A 40 1.41 10.09 9.06
CA MET A 40 2.49 9.86 8.10
C MET A 40 3.59 9.03 8.76
N LEU A 41 3.83 7.84 8.23
CA LEU A 41 4.97 7.00 8.59
C LEU A 41 6.16 7.35 7.69
N SER A 42 7.36 7.44 8.26
CA SER A 42 8.57 7.78 7.53
C SER A 42 9.71 6.86 7.94
N VAL A 43 10.15 6.00 7.02
CA VAL A 43 11.34 5.16 7.22
C VAL A 43 12.58 6.06 7.15
N PRO A 44 13.34 6.18 8.25
CA PRO A 44 14.59 6.93 8.24
C PRO A 44 15.62 6.18 7.39
N VAL A 45 16.40 6.93 6.61
CA VAL A 45 17.45 6.39 5.74
C VAL A 45 18.79 7.00 6.11
N ARG A 46 19.87 6.24 5.91
CA ARG A 46 21.24 6.74 6.11
C ARG A 46 21.52 7.91 5.16
N GLY A 47 22.20 8.94 5.66
CA GLY A 47 22.38 10.21 4.93
C GLY A 47 21.14 11.12 4.87
N GLY A 48 20.02 10.70 5.47
CA GLY A 48 18.83 11.52 5.68
C GLY A 48 18.22 12.10 4.40
N ALA A 49 17.78 13.35 4.47
CA ALA A 49 17.12 14.03 3.35
C ALA A 49 18.05 14.26 2.14
N GLY A 50 19.37 14.30 2.35
CA GLY A 50 20.34 14.39 1.25
C GLY A 50 20.35 13.13 0.40
N ALA A 51 20.38 11.95 1.03
CA ALA A 51 20.33 10.67 0.32
C ALA A 51 19.05 10.55 -0.52
N LEU A 52 17.90 10.95 0.01
CA LEU A 52 16.62 10.93 -0.73
C LEU A 52 16.58 11.82 -1.98
N ARG A 53 17.44 12.84 -2.07
CA ARG A 53 17.49 13.79 -3.20
C ARG A 53 18.47 13.36 -4.29
N HIS A 54 19.48 12.57 -3.93
CA HIS A 54 20.65 12.33 -4.80
C HIS A 54 20.92 10.86 -5.08
N ALA A 55 20.36 9.94 -4.30
CA ALA A 55 20.51 8.51 -4.50
C ALA A 55 19.28 7.91 -5.18
N GLY A 56 19.51 6.89 -6.02
CA GLY A 56 18.45 6.04 -6.53
C GLY A 56 17.70 5.38 -5.37
N PRO A 57 16.36 5.35 -5.38
CA PRO A 57 15.59 4.80 -4.27
C PRO A 57 16.03 3.37 -3.87
N GLU A 58 16.44 2.57 -4.84
CA GLU A 58 16.92 1.20 -4.67
C GLU A 58 18.18 1.09 -3.80
N THR A 59 19.03 2.12 -3.75
CA THR A 59 20.28 2.11 -2.97
C THR A 59 20.10 2.66 -1.55
N LEU A 60 18.88 3.05 -1.16
CA LEU A 60 18.63 3.63 0.16
C LEU A 60 18.70 2.57 1.26
N GLU A 61 19.66 2.74 2.16
CA GLU A 61 19.79 1.95 3.39
C GLU A 61 18.97 2.57 4.52
N VAL A 62 18.29 1.75 5.30
CA VAL A 62 17.50 2.22 6.45
C VAL A 62 18.40 2.55 7.64
N ASP A 63 17.97 3.53 8.44
CA ASP A 63 18.64 3.93 9.68
C ASP A 63 17.92 3.35 10.91
N ASP A 64 18.31 2.14 11.28
CA ASP A 64 17.74 1.43 12.44
C ASP A 64 18.17 1.99 13.81
N SER A 65 19.00 3.04 13.86
CA SER A 65 19.31 3.73 15.13
C SER A 65 18.09 4.43 15.73
N ARG A 66 17.05 4.71 14.92
CA ARG A 66 15.90 5.54 15.31
C ARG A 66 14.65 4.79 15.79
N ASN A 67 14.76 3.50 16.12
CA ASN A 67 13.65 2.64 16.57
C ASN A 67 12.35 2.72 15.72
N TRP A 68 12.48 3.10 14.45
CA TRP A 68 11.32 3.42 13.58
C TRP A 68 10.42 2.21 13.35
N ARG A 69 10.99 1.00 13.32
CA ARG A 69 10.23 -0.25 13.15
C ARG A 69 9.20 -0.42 14.26
N HIS A 70 9.64 -0.29 15.51
CA HIS A 70 8.74 -0.41 16.66
C HIS A 70 7.64 0.66 16.62
N VAL A 71 8.00 1.90 16.28
CA VAL A 71 7.04 3.01 16.12
C VAL A 71 6.02 2.71 15.03
N HIS A 72 6.46 2.24 13.86
CA HIS A 72 5.59 1.90 12.73
C HIS A 72 4.65 0.73 13.09
N LEU A 73 5.18 -0.34 13.70
CA LEU A 73 4.38 -1.48 14.17
C LEU A 73 3.29 -1.03 15.15
N GLY A 74 3.65 -0.20 16.14
CA GLY A 74 2.70 0.35 17.11
C GLY A 74 1.64 1.24 16.47
N ALA A 75 2.02 2.11 15.54
CA ALA A 75 1.10 2.99 14.82
C ALA A 75 0.11 2.20 13.94
N ILE A 76 0.58 1.16 13.25
CA ILE A 76 -0.27 0.28 12.43
C ILE A 76 -1.25 -0.50 13.31
N ASN A 77 -0.79 -1.05 14.44
CA ASN A 77 -1.68 -1.73 15.39
C ASN A 77 -2.70 -0.77 16.00
N ALA A 78 -2.31 0.47 16.34
CA ALA A 78 -3.23 1.46 16.87
C ALA A 78 -4.31 1.87 15.85
N ALA A 79 -3.94 2.05 14.58
CA ALA A 79 -4.87 2.45 13.52
C ALA A 79 -5.79 1.30 13.09
N TYR A 80 -5.27 0.07 13.00
CA TYR A 80 -5.95 -1.02 12.30
C TYR A 80 -6.19 -2.27 13.14
N GLY A 81 -5.65 -2.38 14.36
CA GLY A 81 -5.74 -3.59 15.18
C GLY A 81 -7.17 -4.02 15.54
N ARG A 82 -8.16 -3.13 15.35
CA ARG A 82 -9.60 -3.40 15.55
C ARG A 82 -10.37 -3.64 14.25
N THR A 83 -9.72 -3.58 13.09
CA THR A 83 -10.37 -3.77 11.80
C THR A 83 -10.55 -5.27 11.51
N PRO A 84 -11.61 -5.68 10.79
CA PRO A 84 -12.00 -7.08 10.69
C PRO A 84 -10.92 -7.98 10.09
N TYR A 85 -10.17 -7.49 9.10
CA TYR A 85 -9.20 -8.30 8.36
C TYR A 85 -7.76 -8.16 8.87
N TYR A 86 -7.50 -7.29 9.84
CA TYR A 86 -6.16 -7.11 10.39
C TYR A 86 -5.53 -8.42 10.88
N PRO A 87 -6.20 -9.29 11.67
CA PRO A 87 -5.58 -10.52 12.17
C PRO A 87 -5.16 -11.50 11.06
N HIS A 88 -5.78 -11.41 9.87
CA HIS A 88 -5.53 -12.31 8.76
C HIS A 88 -4.32 -11.91 7.93
N PHE A 89 -4.08 -10.60 7.76
CA PHE A 89 -3.05 -10.08 6.85
C PHE A 89 -1.87 -9.43 7.58
N ALA A 90 -2.09 -8.86 8.76
CA ALA A 90 -1.05 -8.16 9.49
C ALA A 90 0.16 -9.04 9.85
N PRO A 91 0.03 -10.32 10.27
CA PRO A 91 1.19 -11.11 10.67
C PRO A 91 2.31 -11.20 9.62
N GLU A 92 1.97 -11.47 8.35
CA GLU A 92 2.95 -11.57 7.25
C GLU A 92 3.57 -10.20 6.93
N ILE A 93 2.73 -9.16 6.81
CA ILE A 93 3.16 -7.81 6.44
C ILE A 93 4.04 -7.20 7.53
N LEU A 94 3.64 -7.34 8.79
CA LEU A 94 4.35 -6.75 9.94
C LEU A 94 5.64 -7.50 10.27
N ALA A 95 5.73 -8.79 9.95
CA ALA A 95 7.00 -9.51 10.00
C ALA A 95 8.05 -8.83 9.12
N THR A 96 7.68 -8.44 7.89
CA THR A 96 8.58 -7.71 6.96
C THR A 96 9.00 -6.35 7.53
N VAL A 97 8.08 -5.60 8.14
CA VAL A 97 8.39 -4.29 8.76
C VAL A 97 9.35 -4.46 9.95
N GLY A 98 9.14 -5.49 10.76
CA GLY A 98 9.94 -5.78 11.94
C GLY A 98 11.31 -6.41 11.67
N ASP A 99 11.53 -6.97 10.47
CA ASP A 99 12.72 -7.72 10.14
C ASP A 99 13.97 -6.84 10.02
N ARG A 100 14.84 -6.90 11.03
CA ARG A 100 16.10 -6.16 11.11
C ARG A 100 17.18 -6.68 10.16
N SER A 101 17.00 -7.85 9.55
CA SER A 101 17.91 -8.33 8.52
C SER A 101 17.72 -7.58 7.19
N LEU A 102 16.56 -6.97 6.97
CA LEU A 102 16.27 -6.14 5.80
C LEU A 102 16.85 -4.73 6.00
N THR A 103 18.01 -4.47 5.40
CA THR A 103 18.75 -3.20 5.57
C THR A 103 18.47 -2.16 4.49
N ARG A 104 17.80 -2.54 3.40
CA ARG A 104 17.45 -1.63 2.29
C ARG A 104 15.96 -1.33 2.28
N LEU A 105 15.63 -0.08 1.97
CA LEU A 105 14.23 0.35 1.83
C LEU A 105 13.49 -0.44 0.74
N ALA A 106 14.19 -0.73 -0.37
CA ALA A 106 13.64 -1.46 -1.49
C ALA A 106 13.18 -2.87 -1.10
N ASP A 107 13.97 -3.59 -0.29
CA ASP A 107 13.66 -4.96 0.10
C ASP A 107 12.44 -5.02 1.02
N ILE A 108 12.33 -4.06 1.95
CA ILE A 108 11.16 -3.91 2.82
C ILE A 108 9.91 -3.58 2.00
N ALA A 109 10.01 -2.62 1.07
CA ALA A 109 8.89 -2.23 0.21
C ALA A 109 8.45 -3.39 -0.70
N ALA A 110 9.40 -4.14 -1.26
CA ALA A 110 9.14 -5.30 -2.11
C ALA A 110 8.48 -6.45 -1.32
N GLY A 111 8.92 -6.73 -0.10
CA GLY A 111 8.28 -7.75 0.74
C GLY A 111 6.82 -7.43 1.06
N ILE A 112 6.53 -6.15 1.37
CA ILE A 112 5.16 -5.69 1.63
C ILE A 112 4.30 -5.74 0.36
N ASP A 113 4.80 -5.27 -0.79
CA ASP A 113 4.08 -5.34 -2.07
C ASP A 113 3.80 -6.79 -2.49
N ALA A 114 4.77 -7.69 -2.32
CA ALA A 114 4.58 -9.10 -2.60
C ALA A 114 3.45 -9.72 -1.75
N ALA A 115 3.39 -9.39 -0.46
CA ALA A 115 2.31 -9.83 0.42
C ALA A 115 0.94 -9.28 -0.02
N VAL A 116 0.86 -7.97 -0.32
CA VAL A 116 -0.38 -7.34 -0.81
C VAL A 116 -0.87 -7.98 -2.10
N ARG A 117 0.01 -8.12 -3.11
CA ARG A 117 -0.33 -8.74 -4.39
C ARG A 117 -0.82 -10.17 -4.23
N ARG A 118 -0.17 -10.94 -3.36
CA ARG A 118 -0.54 -12.32 -3.06
C ARG A 118 -1.89 -12.39 -2.38
N HIS A 119 -2.13 -11.64 -1.30
CA HIS A 119 -3.40 -11.65 -0.58
C HIS A 119 -4.59 -11.17 -1.40
N LEU A 120 -4.37 -10.21 -2.31
CA LEU A 120 -5.42 -9.71 -3.20
C LEU A 120 -5.52 -10.49 -4.51
N HIS A 121 -4.66 -11.49 -4.76
CA HIS A 121 -4.51 -12.12 -6.06
C HIS A 121 -4.42 -11.11 -7.21
N LEU A 122 -3.75 -9.97 -6.96
CA LEU A 122 -3.93 -8.72 -7.70
C LEU A 122 -3.69 -8.91 -9.20
N ASP A 123 -2.58 -9.55 -9.56
CA ASP A 123 -2.19 -9.69 -10.96
C ASP A 123 -3.16 -10.62 -11.72
N ALA A 124 -3.71 -11.65 -11.07
CA ALA A 124 -4.65 -12.57 -11.69
C ALA A 124 -6.03 -11.91 -11.86
N LEU A 125 -6.55 -11.30 -10.79
CA LEU A 125 -7.87 -10.66 -10.83
C LEU A 125 -7.87 -9.43 -11.74
N ALA A 126 -6.83 -8.58 -11.71
CA ALA A 126 -6.75 -7.43 -12.60
C ALA A 126 -6.77 -7.85 -14.08
N ARG A 127 -6.04 -8.92 -14.45
CA ARG A 127 -6.10 -9.47 -15.82
C ARG A 127 -7.48 -9.99 -16.17
N GLN A 128 -8.11 -10.77 -15.29
CA GLN A 128 -9.46 -11.30 -15.52
C GLN A 128 -10.48 -10.19 -15.72
N ILE A 129 -10.46 -9.15 -14.86
CA ILE A 129 -11.32 -7.97 -14.96
C ILE A 129 -11.08 -7.22 -16.27
N ALA A 130 -9.82 -6.99 -16.63
CA ALA A 130 -9.48 -6.32 -17.89
C ALA A 130 -10.00 -7.08 -19.11
N SER A 131 -9.91 -8.42 -19.10
CA SER A 131 -10.40 -9.29 -20.18
C SER A 131 -11.90 -9.60 -20.14
N ALA A 132 -12.63 -9.15 -19.12
CA ALA A 132 -14.03 -9.51 -18.94
C ALA A 132 -14.93 -8.92 -20.04
N ASP A 133 -16.02 -9.63 -20.34
CA ASP A 133 -17.07 -9.11 -21.22
C ASP A 133 -17.83 -7.93 -20.58
N ALA A 134 -18.62 -7.23 -21.39
CA ALA A 134 -19.34 -6.04 -20.94
C ALA A 134 -20.36 -6.34 -19.82
N ALA A 135 -21.03 -7.49 -19.88
CA ALA A 135 -22.02 -7.89 -18.88
C ALA A 135 -21.36 -8.16 -17.51
N THR A 136 -20.23 -8.84 -17.51
CA THR A 136 -19.44 -9.14 -16.32
C THR A 136 -18.83 -7.86 -15.75
N ARG A 137 -18.25 -7.00 -16.58
CA ARG A 137 -17.71 -5.70 -16.14
C ARG A 137 -18.80 -4.83 -15.50
N SER A 138 -20.00 -4.80 -16.07
CA SER A 138 -21.15 -4.05 -15.51
C SER A 138 -21.56 -4.58 -14.14
N ARG A 139 -21.61 -5.91 -13.94
CA ARG A 139 -21.88 -6.51 -12.62
C ARG A 139 -20.80 -6.16 -11.60
N LEU A 140 -19.53 -6.27 -11.99
CA LEU A 140 -18.38 -5.92 -11.14
C LEU A 140 -18.36 -4.44 -10.77
N ALA A 141 -18.72 -3.55 -11.71
CA ALA A 141 -18.87 -2.12 -11.44
C ALA A 141 -19.98 -1.87 -10.40
N GLY A 142 -21.09 -2.62 -10.45
CA GLY A 142 -22.14 -2.57 -9.43
C GLY A 142 -21.67 -2.97 -8.03
N TYR A 143 -20.78 -3.96 -7.92
CA TYR A 143 -20.14 -4.29 -6.63
C TYR A 143 -19.16 -3.21 -6.20
N ALA A 144 -18.33 -2.70 -7.11
CA ALA A 144 -17.36 -1.65 -6.81
C ALA A 144 -18.02 -0.33 -6.37
N ALA A 145 -19.25 -0.06 -6.82
CA ALA A 145 -20.03 1.11 -6.43
C ALA A 145 -20.27 1.22 -4.90
N GLN A 146 -20.19 0.09 -4.18
CA GLN A 146 -20.35 0.06 -2.72
C GLN A 146 -19.21 0.76 -1.98
N TYR A 147 -18.07 1.00 -2.65
CA TYR A 147 -16.86 1.60 -2.07
C TYR A 147 -16.56 3.00 -2.68
N ASP A 148 -17.56 3.67 -3.25
CA ASP A 148 -17.38 4.93 -3.96
C ASP A 148 -16.88 6.07 -3.06
N ALA A 149 -17.33 6.12 -1.80
CA ALA A 149 -16.88 7.13 -0.85
C ALA A 149 -15.37 7.01 -0.57
N GLU A 150 -14.87 5.78 -0.58
CA GLU A 150 -13.49 5.38 -0.36
C GLU A 150 -12.59 5.54 -1.58
N ALA A 151 -13.17 5.74 -2.76
CA ALA A 151 -12.47 5.96 -4.02
C ALA A 151 -12.20 7.45 -4.33
N SER A 152 -12.43 8.35 -3.37
CA SER A 152 -12.11 9.77 -3.51
C SER A 152 -10.61 10.02 -3.61
N GLY A 153 -10.22 11.11 -4.28
CA GLY A 153 -8.81 11.45 -4.51
C GLY A 153 -7.96 11.52 -3.24
N ASP A 154 -8.52 12.01 -2.13
CA ASP A 154 -7.83 12.06 -0.84
C ASP A 154 -7.75 10.69 -0.17
N ALA A 155 -8.78 9.85 -0.29
CA ALA A 155 -8.77 8.49 0.24
C ALA A 155 -7.71 7.63 -0.48
N MET A 156 -7.59 7.78 -1.81
CA MET A 156 -6.64 7.02 -2.63
C MET A 156 -5.16 7.24 -2.28
N ARG A 157 -4.85 8.23 -1.44
CA ARG A 157 -3.49 8.55 -0.93
C ARG A 157 -3.07 7.68 0.23
N LEU A 158 -4.04 7.08 0.92
CA LEU A 158 -3.75 6.16 2.02
C LEU A 158 -3.08 4.89 1.49
N SER A 159 -2.23 4.32 2.32
CA SER A 159 -1.63 3.01 2.08
C SER A 159 -2.71 2.00 1.75
N VAL A 160 -2.42 1.11 0.79
CA VAL A 160 -3.28 -0.04 0.47
C VAL A 160 -3.65 -0.86 1.72
N LEU A 161 -2.79 -0.86 2.74
CA LEU A 161 -3.02 -1.55 4.00
C LEU A 161 -4.28 -1.06 4.74
N HIS A 162 -4.61 0.23 4.62
CA HIS A 162 -5.87 0.77 5.16
C HIS A 162 -7.07 -0.03 4.65
N TYR A 163 -7.09 -0.27 3.36
CA TYR A 163 -8.19 -0.93 2.67
C TYR A 163 -8.14 -2.45 2.84
N LEU A 164 -6.95 -3.03 2.77
CA LEU A 164 -6.75 -4.46 2.99
C LEU A 164 -7.23 -4.87 4.39
N PHE A 165 -6.92 -4.09 5.43
CA PHE A 165 -7.33 -4.45 6.79
C PHE A 165 -8.82 -4.18 7.08
N ARG A 166 -9.45 -3.23 6.38
CA ARG A 166 -10.89 -2.91 6.56
C ARG A 166 -11.81 -3.77 5.70
N TYR A 167 -11.45 -4.01 4.45
CA TYR A 167 -12.30 -4.65 3.44
C TYR A 167 -11.76 -6.01 2.96
N GLY A 168 -10.51 -6.35 3.31
CA GLY A 168 -9.93 -7.64 2.95
C GLY A 168 -9.80 -7.81 1.44
N PRO A 169 -10.17 -8.98 0.88
CA PRO A 169 -10.12 -9.24 -0.56
C PRO A 169 -10.88 -8.20 -1.39
N ASP A 170 -11.97 -7.63 -0.85
CA ASP A 170 -12.79 -6.64 -1.56
C ASP A 170 -12.07 -5.32 -1.84
N ALA A 171 -10.93 -5.07 -1.18
CA ALA A 171 -10.06 -3.94 -1.52
C ALA A 171 -9.62 -3.96 -3.01
N ILE A 172 -9.71 -5.11 -3.68
CA ILE A 172 -9.50 -5.21 -5.13
C ILE A 172 -10.45 -4.30 -5.92
N PHE A 173 -11.69 -4.08 -5.47
CA PHE A 173 -12.65 -3.26 -6.21
C PHE A 173 -12.26 -1.78 -6.23
N LEU A 174 -11.55 -1.32 -5.21
CA LEU A 174 -10.99 0.02 -5.15
C LEU A 174 -9.77 0.16 -6.08
N ILE A 175 -8.90 -0.86 -6.14
CA ILE A 175 -7.73 -0.87 -7.04
C ILE A 175 -8.17 -0.99 -8.50
N ALA A 176 -9.09 -1.92 -8.79
CA ALA A 176 -9.55 -2.26 -10.14
C ALA A 176 -10.58 -1.29 -10.71
N ARG A 177 -11.00 -0.27 -9.95
CA ARG A 177 -11.99 0.72 -10.38
C ARG A 177 -11.71 1.31 -11.78
N PRO A 178 -10.47 1.69 -12.16
CA PRO A 178 -10.20 2.21 -13.49
C PRO A 178 -10.40 1.20 -14.64
N LEU A 179 -10.52 -0.10 -14.35
CA LEU A 179 -10.82 -1.15 -15.32
C LEU A 179 -12.34 -1.42 -15.44
N LEU A 180 -13.12 -0.85 -14.52
CA LEU A 180 -14.58 -1.04 -14.40
C LEU A 180 -15.38 0.17 -14.90
N SER A 181 -14.70 1.31 -15.13
CA SER A 181 -15.26 2.53 -15.72
C SER A 181 -15.38 2.45 -17.23
#